data_AF-A0A4V2J9T3-F1
#
_entry.id   AF-A0A4V2J9T3-F1
#
_cell.length_a   1.000
_cell.length_b   1.000
_cell.length_c   1.000
_cell.angle_alpha   90.00
_cell.angle_beta   90.00
_cell.angle_gamma   90.00
#
_symmetry.space_group_name_H-M   'P 1'
#
loop_
_entity.id
_entity.type
_entity.pdbx_description
1 polymer ?
#
loop_
_entity_poly.entity_id
_entity_poly.type
_entity_poly.pdbx_seq_one_letter_code
_entity_poly.pdbx_strand_id
1 'polypeptide(L)'
;MSKTIRIGTRDSELALWQAKIVQSLLEKEGHATELVPVKSTGDLVLDKPLYELGITGIFTRTLDIAMLNHDIDIAVHSLKDVPTVLPKGIVQAAVLKRGNVNDTLVFKSNEEFLSAKDAVIATGSLRRKAQWLNRYPTHTITDLRGNVNSRLQKLQDNDWNGAIFAAAGIGRIGIRPEEAINLDWMIPAPAQGAIMITALDEDDFVKEACAALNHEETEICTTVERKFLNRLEGGCTAPIGALAFIKNEEVHFKGVLLSKDGSKKINVERSEKLGKHEDLAVFCADYIIERGGKRLMDEIKYSNKVTNVFSTKKLTQDQQKLFHEKVVSKSDDFIKISLNRIRPQILKSEIENVILTSKNAVEALITNYSAEELQFKNIYCVGRRTKRLIERKIGPVKHSAKNAKALAAYLVEYIEGTAVTYFCSDIRLDDLPTTLSENNIKVNEVEAYQTKYDGHKVEDSIEGAMFYSPSTVESFARSNKSDVIAFCIGETTAKEAKKHFKDVRIAKVPTVESVIELVNAHYV
;
A
#
# COMPACT_ATOMS: atom_id res chain seq x y z
N MET A 1 -46.95 30.50 -1.30
CA MET A 1 -46.39 29.80 -2.48
C MET A 1 -45.75 28.52 -1.97
N SER A 2 -45.94 27.36 -2.63
CA SER A 2 -45.23 26.15 -2.21
C SER A 2 -43.73 26.34 -2.44
N LYS A 3 -42.91 25.82 -1.50
CA LYS A 3 -41.46 25.83 -1.61
C LYS A 3 -41.07 25.07 -2.90
N THR A 4 -40.27 25.70 -3.75
CA THR A 4 -39.69 25.04 -4.92
C THR A 4 -38.48 24.24 -4.47
N ILE A 5 -38.42 22.95 -4.81
CA ILE A 5 -37.32 22.05 -4.46
C ILE A 5 -36.23 22.16 -5.53
N ARG A 6 -35.05 22.66 -5.14
CA ARG A 6 -33.87 22.79 -6.01
C ARG A 6 -33.09 21.48 -6.02
N ILE A 7 -32.99 20.87 -7.19
CA ILE A 7 -32.41 19.55 -7.42
C ILE A 7 -31.00 19.70 -7.98
N GLY A 8 -30.00 19.50 -7.13
CA GLY A 8 -28.61 19.45 -7.52
C GLY A 8 -28.28 18.19 -8.32
N THR A 9 -27.54 18.37 -9.41
CA THR A 9 -27.05 17.27 -10.24
C THR A 9 -25.75 17.63 -10.95
N ARG A 10 -25.05 16.63 -11.46
CA ARG A 10 -23.90 16.85 -12.35
C ARG A 10 -24.36 17.19 -13.76
N ASP A 11 -23.50 17.87 -14.53
CA ASP A 11 -23.79 18.30 -15.90
C ASP A 11 -23.71 17.18 -16.96
N SER A 12 -23.25 15.98 -16.60
CA SER A 12 -23.22 14.84 -17.51
C SER A 12 -24.64 14.38 -17.90
N GLU A 13 -24.82 13.94 -19.14
CA GLU A 13 -26.12 13.48 -19.67
C GLU A 13 -26.81 12.44 -18.78
N LEU A 14 -26.06 11.45 -18.29
CA LEU A 14 -26.61 10.42 -17.39
C LEU A 14 -27.07 11.02 -16.04
N ALA A 15 -26.35 11.99 -15.50
CA ALA A 15 -26.73 12.63 -14.23
C ALA A 15 -27.96 13.53 -14.41
N LEU A 16 -28.03 14.28 -15.52
CA LEU A 16 -29.21 15.06 -15.88
C LEU A 16 -30.43 14.16 -16.10
N TRP A 17 -30.26 13.00 -16.75
CA TRP A 17 -31.34 12.02 -16.89
C TRP A 17 -31.86 11.54 -15.54
N GLN A 18 -30.96 11.24 -14.59
CA GLN A 18 -31.33 10.79 -13.25
C GLN A 18 -32.09 11.89 -12.49
N ALA A 19 -31.61 13.13 -12.58
CA ALA A 19 -32.26 14.28 -11.96
C ALA A 19 -33.64 14.57 -12.56
N LYS A 20 -33.79 14.46 -13.88
CA LYS A 20 -35.10 14.62 -14.56
C LYS A 20 -36.13 13.58 -14.15
N ILE A 21 -35.72 12.35 -13.84
CA ILE A 21 -36.65 11.36 -13.29
C ILE A 21 -37.10 11.77 -11.88
N VAL A 22 -36.18 12.14 -11.01
CA VAL A 22 -36.53 12.61 -9.67
C VAL A 22 -37.45 13.83 -9.75
N GLN A 23 -37.12 14.78 -10.63
CA GLN A 23 -37.93 15.95 -10.94
C GLN A 23 -39.36 15.56 -11.32
N SER A 24 -39.52 14.70 -12.34
CA SER A 24 -40.82 14.26 -12.82
C SER A 24 -41.63 13.52 -11.75
N LEU A 25 -40.98 12.78 -10.85
CA LEU A 25 -41.67 12.10 -9.76
C LEU A 25 -42.13 13.09 -8.68
N LEU A 26 -41.30 14.05 -8.28
CA LEU A 26 -41.68 15.11 -7.32
C LEU A 26 -42.82 15.98 -7.86
N GLU A 27 -42.78 16.33 -9.15
CA GLU A 27 -43.84 17.11 -9.79
C GLU A 27 -45.18 16.35 -9.83
N LYS A 28 -45.15 15.03 -9.99
CA LYS A 28 -46.36 14.19 -9.92
C LYS A 28 -46.97 14.14 -8.52
N GLU A 29 -46.13 14.21 -7.48
CA GLU A 29 -46.56 14.36 -6.09
C GLU A 29 -47.00 15.80 -5.75
N GLY A 30 -46.95 16.73 -6.73
CA GLY A 30 -47.45 18.09 -6.57
C GLY A 30 -46.42 19.11 -6.05
N HIS A 31 -45.13 18.75 -6.04
CA HIS A 31 -44.06 19.67 -5.65
C HIS A 31 -43.54 20.49 -6.85
N ALA A 32 -43.34 21.80 -6.65
CA ALA A 32 -42.62 22.61 -7.60
C ALA A 32 -41.12 22.29 -7.53
N THR A 33 -40.44 22.22 -8.67
CA THR A 33 -39.03 21.83 -8.74
C THR A 33 -38.20 22.68 -9.69
N GLU A 34 -36.89 22.73 -9.47
CA GLU A 34 -35.91 23.38 -10.34
C GLU A 34 -34.65 22.52 -10.41
N LEU A 35 -34.06 22.32 -11.60
CA LEU A 35 -32.77 21.63 -11.74
C LEU A 35 -31.62 22.63 -11.61
N VAL A 36 -30.63 22.29 -10.78
CA VAL A 36 -29.41 23.09 -10.56
C VAL A 36 -28.18 22.25 -10.93
N PRO A 37 -27.71 22.31 -12.19
CA PRO A 37 -26.52 21.57 -12.63
C PRO A 37 -25.23 22.18 -12.06
N VAL A 38 -24.32 21.33 -11.57
CA VAL A 38 -23.02 21.74 -11.02
C VAL A 38 -21.88 20.95 -11.66
N LYS A 39 -20.74 21.60 -11.91
CA LYS A 39 -19.52 20.95 -12.44
C LYS A 39 -18.67 20.37 -11.31
N SER A 40 -18.34 19.08 -11.38
CA SER A 40 -17.53 18.40 -10.35
C SER A 40 -16.05 18.32 -10.73
N THR A 41 -15.15 18.25 -9.74
CA THR A 41 -13.70 18.08 -9.99
C THR A 41 -13.36 16.78 -10.70
N GLY A 42 -14.10 15.69 -10.43
CA GLY A 42 -13.94 14.41 -11.12
C GLY A 42 -14.31 14.44 -12.61
N ASP A 43 -15.09 15.45 -13.04
CA ASP A 43 -15.37 15.70 -14.45
C ASP A 43 -14.24 16.49 -15.15
N LEU A 44 -13.40 17.18 -14.39
CA LEU A 44 -12.31 18.01 -14.90
C LEU A 44 -10.97 17.24 -15.01
N VAL A 45 -10.70 16.31 -14.09
CA VAL A 45 -9.43 15.56 -14.02
C VAL A 45 -9.58 14.19 -14.67
N LEU A 46 -9.14 14.05 -15.92
CA LEU A 46 -9.29 12.84 -16.74
C LEU A 46 -7.99 12.06 -16.97
N ASP A 47 -6.84 12.63 -16.58
CA ASP A 47 -5.48 12.15 -16.86
C ASP A 47 -4.92 11.17 -15.81
N LYS A 48 -5.59 11.01 -14.67
CA LYS A 48 -5.17 10.08 -13.58
C LYS A 48 -6.26 9.07 -13.22
N PRO A 49 -5.91 7.81 -12.87
CA PRO A 49 -6.86 6.85 -12.33
C PRO A 49 -7.49 7.32 -11.02
N LEU A 50 -8.80 7.10 -10.84
CA LEU A 50 -9.58 7.53 -9.65
C LEU A 50 -8.99 7.03 -8.33
N TYR A 51 -8.40 5.83 -8.31
CA TYR A 51 -7.81 5.28 -7.10
C TYR A 51 -6.51 6.00 -6.68
N GLU A 52 -5.84 6.69 -7.61
CA GLU A 52 -4.61 7.45 -7.35
C GLU A 52 -4.90 8.87 -6.85
N LEU A 53 -6.14 9.35 -7.03
CA LEU A 53 -6.53 10.69 -6.60
C LEU A 53 -6.66 10.82 -5.08
N GLY A 54 -6.74 9.72 -4.33
CA GLY A 54 -6.72 9.73 -2.86
C GLY A 54 -7.87 10.49 -2.18
N ILE A 55 -8.86 10.94 -2.96
CA ILE A 55 -9.99 11.75 -2.50
C ILE A 55 -11.25 10.89 -2.51
N THR A 56 -11.82 10.66 -1.33
CA THR A 56 -13.16 10.07 -1.18
C THR A 56 -14.23 11.07 -1.63
N GLY A 57 -15.27 10.58 -2.32
CA GLY A 57 -16.40 11.41 -2.73
C GLY A 57 -16.10 12.41 -3.86
N ILE A 58 -15.15 12.12 -4.75
CA ILE A 58 -14.75 13.06 -5.83
C ILE A 58 -15.90 13.55 -6.72
N PHE A 59 -16.98 12.76 -6.82
CA PHE A 59 -18.18 13.10 -7.59
C PHE A 59 -19.32 13.69 -6.75
N THR A 60 -19.31 13.50 -5.42
CA THR A 60 -20.37 14.00 -4.53
C THR A 60 -20.01 15.30 -3.86
N ARG A 61 -18.72 15.53 -3.57
CA ARG A 61 -18.24 16.65 -2.76
C ARG A 61 -18.76 18.02 -3.21
N THR A 62 -18.82 18.26 -4.51
CA THR A 62 -19.34 19.54 -5.04
C THR A 62 -20.83 19.73 -4.72
N LEU A 63 -21.63 18.67 -4.82
CA LEU A 63 -23.04 18.69 -4.49
C LEU A 63 -23.24 18.75 -2.96
N ASP A 64 -22.39 18.07 -2.20
CA ASP A 64 -22.40 18.12 -0.73
C ASP A 64 -22.16 19.55 -0.24
N ILE A 65 -21.20 20.29 -0.84
CA ILE A 65 -20.93 21.70 -0.52
C ILE A 65 -22.13 22.58 -0.90
N ALA A 66 -22.69 22.41 -2.10
CA ALA A 66 -23.86 23.18 -2.54
C ALA A 66 -25.07 22.97 -1.60
N MET A 67 -25.26 21.74 -1.12
CA MET A 67 -26.34 21.42 -0.18
C MET A 67 -26.12 22.09 1.18
N LEU A 68 -24.90 22.00 1.73
CA LEU A 68 -24.54 22.64 3.01
C LEU A 68 -24.57 24.17 2.95
N ASN A 69 -24.37 24.75 1.77
CA ASN A 69 -24.52 26.19 1.54
C ASN A 69 -25.98 26.60 1.29
N HIS A 70 -26.92 25.66 1.28
CA HIS A 70 -28.31 25.87 0.90
C HIS A 70 -28.50 26.40 -0.53
N ASP A 71 -27.57 26.12 -1.46
CA ASP A 71 -27.70 26.43 -2.89
C ASP A 71 -28.69 25.46 -3.57
N ILE A 72 -28.79 24.24 -3.04
CA ILE A 72 -29.72 23.17 -3.46
C ILE A 72 -30.41 22.57 -2.24
N ASP A 73 -31.58 21.97 -2.45
CA ASP A 73 -32.37 21.34 -1.37
C ASP A 73 -32.18 19.81 -1.37
N ILE A 74 -32.03 19.21 -2.55
CA ILE A 74 -31.68 17.79 -2.70
C ILE A 74 -30.55 17.61 -3.72
N ALA A 75 -29.84 16.49 -3.64
CA ALA A 75 -28.90 16.08 -4.68
C ALA A 75 -29.18 14.66 -5.14
N VAL A 76 -29.06 14.44 -6.46
CA VAL A 76 -29.37 13.16 -7.10
C VAL A 76 -28.09 12.47 -7.53
N HIS A 77 -27.92 11.23 -7.07
CA HIS A 77 -26.70 10.47 -7.27
C HIS A 77 -26.97 9.07 -7.80
N SER A 78 -26.02 8.55 -8.57
CA SER A 78 -25.87 7.09 -8.70
C SER A 78 -25.31 6.55 -7.38
N LEU A 79 -26.07 5.71 -6.69
CA LEU A 79 -25.77 5.33 -5.29
C LEU A 79 -24.41 4.64 -5.11
N LYS A 80 -23.94 3.92 -6.13
CA LYS A 80 -22.60 3.30 -6.11
C LYS A 80 -21.44 4.30 -6.05
N ASP A 81 -21.67 5.56 -6.41
CA ASP A 81 -20.65 6.62 -6.43
C ASP A 81 -20.66 7.46 -5.14
N VAL A 82 -21.61 7.17 -4.24
CA VAL A 82 -21.78 7.86 -2.95
C VAL A 82 -20.90 7.19 -1.89
N PRO A 83 -20.07 7.94 -1.13
CA PRO A 83 -19.28 7.40 -0.03
C PRO A 83 -20.12 6.60 0.96
N THR A 84 -19.58 5.52 1.54
CA THR A 84 -20.32 4.67 2.50
C THR A 84 -20.73 5.41 3.77
N VAL A 85 -20.01 6.47 4.14
CA VAL A 85 -20.35 7.40 5.21
C VAL A 85 -20.66 8.77 4.60
N LEU A 86 -21.86 9.29 4.82
CA LEU A 86 -22.27 10.61 4.36
C LEU A 86 -21.65 11.72 5.23
N PRO A 87 -21.45 12.93 4.68
CA PRO A 87 -21.05 14.09 5.47
C PRO A 87 -22.06 14.41 6.59
N LYS A 88 -21.57 14.96 7.69
CA LYS A 88 -22.44 15.42 8.79
C LYS A 88 -23.43 16.48 8.27
N GLY A 89 -24.71 16.34 8.60
CA GLY A 89 -25.79 17.23 8.17
C GLY A 89 -26.45 16.82 6.85
N ILE A 90 -25.93 15.82 6.14
CA ILE A 90 -26.53 15.26 4.93
C ILE A 90 -27.03 13.84 5.21
N VAL A 91 -28.26 13.54 4.81
CA VAL A 91 -28.89 12.23 4.98
C VAL A 91 -29.36 11.64 3.65
N GLN A 92 -29.49 10.30 3.61
CA GLN A 92 -30.21 9.63 2.54
C GLN A 92 -31.71 9.90 2.72
N ALA A 93 -32.32 10.59 1.76
CA ALA A 93 -33.74 10.93 1.81
C ALA A 93 -34.61 9.87 1.13
N ALA A 94 -34.13 9.28 0.03
CA ALA A 94 -34.80 8.19 -0.65
C ALA A 94 -33.87 7.42 -1.59
N VAL A 95 -34.23 6.17 -1.89
CA VAL A 95 -33.64 5.34 -2.93
C VAL A 95 -34.72 4.90 -3.90
N LEU A 96 -34.59 5.29 -5.17
CA LEU A 96 -35.57 4.91 -6.20
C LEU A 96 -35.46 3.43 -6.54
N LYS A 97 -36.53 2.88 -7.15
CA LYS A 97 -36.56 1.51 -7.67
C LYS A 97 -35.33 1.21 -8.52
N ARG A 98 -34.65 0.10 -8.20
CA ARG A 98 -33.39 -0.28 -8.82
C ARG A 98 -33.54 -0.58 -10.32
N GLY A 99 -32.65 -0.02 -11.13
CA GLY A 99 -32.51 -0.41 -12.53
C GLY A 99 -31.67 -1.68 -12.71
N ASN A 100 -31.24 -1.94 -13.95
CA ASN A 100 -30.39 -3.09 -14.27
C ASN A 100 -29.05 -3.06 -13.49
N VAL A 101 -28.82 -4.10 -12.69
CA VAL A 101 -27.64 -4.22 -11.82
C VAL A 101 -26.40 -4.70 -12.56
N ASN A 102 -26.56 -5.36 -13.71
CA ASN A 102 -25.49 -6.03 -14.42
C ASN A 102 -24.43 -5.05 -14.94
N ASP A 103 -23.19 -5.54 -15.00
CA ASP A 103 -22.23 -4.98 -15.93
C ASP A 103 -22.52 -5.51 -17.34
N THR A 104 -22.26 -4.69 -18.35
CA THR A 104 -22.38 -5.06 -19.77
C THR A 104 -21.01 -4.95 -20.41
N LEU A 105 -20.63 -5.95 -21.21
CA LEU A 105 -19.53 -5.88 -22.14
C LEU A 105 -20.04 -5.33 -23.47
N VAL A 106 -19.45 -4.25 -23.95
CA VAL A 106 -19.64 -3.75 -25.32
C VAL A 106 -18.41 -4.15 -26.12
N PHE A 107 -18.57 -4.80 -27.26
CA PHE A 107 -17.48 -5.28 -28.11
C PHE A 107 -17.55 -4.71 -29.53
N LYS A 108 -16.44 -4.75 -30.28
CA LYS A 108 -16.36 -4.19 -31.64
C LYS A 108 -16.94 -5.08 -32.74
N SER A 109 -16.85 -6.40 -32.57
CA SER A 109 -17.19 -7.36 -33.61
C SER A 109 -18.15 -8.41 -33.06
N ASN A 110 -17.65 -9.57 -32.65
CA ASN A 110 -18.44 -10.63 -32.05
C ASN A 110 -17.76 -11.09 -30.75
N GLU A 111 -18.34 -12.08 -30.07
CA GLU A 111 -17.83 -12.61 -28.81
C GLU A 111 -16.66 -13.61 -28.97
N GLU A 112 -16.25 -13.95 -30.20
CA GLU A 112 -15.24 -15.00 -30.43
C GLU A 112 -13.89 -14.65 -29.79
N PHE A 113 -13.56 -13.36 -29.69
CA PHE A 113 -12.34 -12.90 -29.02
C PHE A 113 -12.28 -13.32 -27.55
N LEU A 114 -13.41 -13.64 -26.90
CA LEU A 114 -13.41 -14.13 -25.52
C LEU A 114 -12.63 -15.45 -25.36
N SER A 115 -12.43 -16.19 -26.45
CA SER A 115 -11.62 -17.41 -26.50
C SER A 115 -10.15 -17.15 -26.87
N ALA A 116 -9.82 -15.94 -27.32
CA ALA A 116 -8.46 -15.57 -27.70
C ALA A 116 -7.59 -15.36 -26.46
N LYS A 117 -6.28 -15.65 -26.56
CA LYS A 117 -5.38 -15.48 -25.41
C LYS A 117 -5.20 -14.02 -25.03
N ASP A 118 -4.96 -13.14 -26.01
CA ASP A 118 -4.41 -11.80 -25.75
C ASP A 118 -5.41 -10.68 -26.02
N ALA A 119 -6.69 -10.90 -25.69
CA ALA A 119 -7.72 -9.88 -25.88
C ALA A 119 -7.54 -8.69 -24.92
N VAL A 120 -7.83 -7.49 -25.42
CA VAL A 120 -7.72 -6.22 -24.68
C VAL A 120 -9.11 -5.70 -24.30
N ILE A 121 -9.38 -5.57 -23.00
CA ILE A 121 -10.62 -5.04 -22.47
C ILE A 121 -10.40 -3.74 -21.70
N ALA A 122 -11.21 -2.73 -21.98
CA ALA A 122 -11.09 -1.42 -21.38
C ALA A 122 -12.04 -1.23 -20.19
N THR A 123 -11.49 -0.93 -19.01
CA THR A 123 -12.25 -0.59 -17.79
C THR A 123 -11.36 0.08 -16.74
N GLY A 124 -11.75 1.27 -16.26
CA GLY A 124 -11.08 1.94 -15.14
C GLY A 124 -11.49 1.46 -13.73
N SER A 125 -12.25 0.36 -13.64
CA SER A 125 -12.73 -0.22 -12.36
C SER A 125 -11.90 -1.43 -11.95
N LEU A 126 -11.28 -1.36 -10.76
CA LEU A 126 -10.51 -2.47 -10.19
C LEU A 126 -11.37 -3.72 -9.93
N ARG A 127 -12.63 -3.54 -9.51
CA ARG A 127 -13.60 -4.63 -9.35
C ARG A 127 -13.81 -5.39 -10.66
N ARG A 128 -14.05 -4.67 -11.75
CA ARG A 128 -14.27 -5.28 -13.08
C ARG A 128 -13.00 -5.94 -13.59
N LYS A 129 -11.86 -5.24 -13.47
CA LYS A 129 -10.53 -5.76 -13.84
C LYS A 129 -10.26 -7.10 -13.16
N ALA A 130 -10.36 -7.16 -11.84
CA ALA A 130 -10.07 -8.37 -11.08
C ALA A 130 -11.02 -9.53 -11.43
N GLN A 131 -12.33 -9.27 -11.52
CA GLN A 131 -13.29 -10.32 -11.89
C GLN A 131 -13.09 -10.79 -13.34
N TRP A 132 -12.74 -9.88 -14.25
CA TRP A 132 -12.42 -10.23 -15.62
C TRP A 132 -11.18 -11.11 -15.71
N LEU A 133 -10.08 -10.69 -15.10
CA LEU A 133 -8.82 -11.45 -15.10
C LEU A 133 -8.93 -12.77 -14.33
N ASN A 134 -9.81 -12.87 -13.33
CA ASN A 134 -10.11 -14.14 -12.68
C ASN A 134 -10.76 -15.16 -13.65
N ARG A 135 -11.58 -14.68 -14.60
CA ARG A 135 -12.24 -15.52 -15.60
C ARG A 135 -11.42 -15.72 -16.87
N TYR A 136 -10.68 -14.69 -17.29
CA TYR A 136 -9.86 -14.65 -18.50
C TYR A 136 -8.42 -14.22 -18.15
N PRO A 137 -7.60 -15.11 -17.55
CA PRO A 137 -6.30 -14.72 -16.99
C PRO A 137 -5.24 -14.27 -18.00
N THR A 138 -5.43 -14.61 -19.28
CA THR A 138 -4.50 -14.22 -20.36
C THR A 138 -4.84 -12.87 -20.99
N HIS A 139 -6.05 -12.35 -20.75
CA HIS A 139 -6.48 -11.07 -21.33
C HIS A 139 -5.72 -9.91 -20.68
N THR A 140 -5.62 -8.81 -21.41
CA THR A 140 -5.06 -7.55 -20.91
C THR A 140 -6.17 -6.56 -20.59
N ILE A 141 -6.05 -5.85 -19.47
CA ILE A 141 -6.96 -4.76 -19.11
C ILE A 141 -6.25 -3.42 -19.30
N THR A 142 -6.92 -2.51 -20.00
CA THR A 142 -6.49 -1.11 -20.16
C THR A 142 -7.46 -0.15 -19.48
N ASP A 143 -6.97 1.04 -19.13
CA ASP A 143 -7.76 2.05 -18.43
C ASP A 143 -8.77 2.74 -19.34
N LEU A 144 -9.94 3.03 -18.77
CA LEU A 144 -11.01 3.73 -19.47
C LEU A 144 -11.67 4.78 -18.56
N ARG A 145 -11.59 6.04 -18.98
CA ARG A 145 -12.09 7.22 -18.26
C ARG A 145 -12.95 8.11 -19.16
N GLY A 146 -13.79 8.93 -18.53
CA GLY A 146 -14.75 9.82 -19.18
C GLY A 146 -16.20 9.43 -18.88
N ASN A 147 -17.13 10.26 -19.33
CA ASN A 147 -18.57 9.97 -19.30
C ASN A 147 -18.92 8.78 -20.22
N VAL A 148 -20.19 8.37 -20.26
CA VAL A 148 -20.59 7.18 -21.04
C VAL A 148 -20.29 7.36 -22.53
N ASN A 149 -20.67 8.49 -23.13
CA ASN A 149 -20.47 8.78 -24.56
C ASN A 149 -18.99 8.77 -24.96
N SER A 150 -18.14 9.52 -24.26
CA SER A 150 -16.71 9.58 -24.54
C SER A 150 -16.01 8.22 -24.40
N ARG A 151 -16.51 7.35 -23.52
CA ARG A 151 -15.97 5.99 -23.36
C ARG A 151 -16.40 5.06 -24.48
N LEU A 152 -17.62 5.17 -24.99
CA LEU A 152 -18.06 4.45 -26.19
C LEU A 152 -17.26 4.90 -27.41
N GLN A 153 -17.04 6.20 -27.56
CA GLN A 153 -16.19 6.74 -28.63
C GLN A 153 -14.75 6.21 -28.52
N LYS A 154 -14.14 6.27 -27.34
CA LYS A 154 -12.80 5.70 -27.10
C LYS A 154 -12.73 4.21 -27.42
N LEU A 155 -13.78 3.44 -27.14
CA LEU A 155 -13.84 2.04 -27.56
C LEU A 155 -13.73 1.92 -29.07
N GLN A 156 -14.43 2.75 -29.85
CA GLN A 156 -14.32 2.74 -31.31
C GLN A 156 -12.94 3.18 -31.79
N ASP A 157 -12.36 4.23 -31.19
CA ASP A 157 -11.12 4.86 -31.64
C ASP A 157 -9.84 4.06 -31.32
N ASN A 158 -9.89 3.13 -30.35
CA ASN A 158 -8.71 2.40 -29.89
C ASN A 158 -8.76 0.92 -30.29
N ASP A 159 -7.61 0.27 -30.41
CA ASP A 159 -7.50 -1.16 -30.74
C ASP A 159 -7.82 -2.07 -29.54
N TRP A 160 -9.01 -1.92 -28.96
CA TRP A 160 -9.55 -2.77 -27.90
C TRP A 160 -10.61 -3.71 -28.46
N ASN A 161 -10.70 -4.91 -27.91
CA ASN A 161 -11.75 -5.86 -28.28
C ASN A 161 -13.10 -5.49 -27.67
N GLY A 162 -13.10 -4.89 -26.48
CA GLY A 162 -14.32 -4.46 -25.81
C GLY A 162 -14.07 -3.56 -24.61
N ALA A 163 -15.15 -3.01 -24.06
CA ALA A 163 -15.14 -2.21 -22.85
C ALA A 163 -16.33 -2.56 -21.94
N ILE A 164 -16.13 -2.46 -20.62
CA ILE A 164 -17.16 -2.84 -19.65
C ILE A 164 -17.87 -1.61 -19.09
N PHE A 165 -19.19 -1.59 -19.20
CA PHE A 165 -20.10 -0.54 -18.74
C PHE A 165 -21.05 -1.05 -17.67
N ALA A 166 -21.74 -0.15 -16.97
CA ALA A 166 -22.89 -0.54 -16.17
C ALA A 166 -24.10 -0.56 -17.10
N ALA A 167 -24.86 -1.65 -17.13
CA ALA A 167 -26.01 -1.79 -18.03
C ALA A 167 -27.06 -0.70 -17.78
N ALA A 168 -27.32 -0.33 -16.51
CA ALA A 168 -28.17 0.81 -16.17
C ALA A 168 -27.65 2.13 -16.78
N GLY A 169 -26.34 2.38 -16.80
CA GLY A 169 -25.79 3.64 -17.29
C GLY A 169 -26.07 3.87 -18.78
N ILE A 170 -25.73 2.89 -19.62
CA ILE A 170 -25.96 2.94 -21.07
C ILE A 170 -27.45 2.82 -21.43
N GLY A 171 -28.21 2.03 -20.66
CA GLY A 171 -29.63 1.81 -20.93
C GLY A 171 -30.50 3.02 -20.62
N ARG A 172 -30.20 3.78 -19.55
CA ARG A 172 -30.95 4.97 -19.14
C ARG A 172 -30.95 6.06 -20.21
N ILE A 173 -29.79 6.33 -20.79
CA ILE A 173 -29.63 7.33 -21.86
C ILE A 173 -29.89 6.77 -23.26
N GLY A 174 -30.30 5.50 -23.38
CA GLY A 174 -30.77 4.91 -24.64
C GLY A 174 -29.69 4.65 -25.69
N ILE A 175 -28.41 4.52 -25.30
CA ILE A 175 -27.28 4.38 -26.24
C ILE A 175 -26.61 2.99 -26.19
N ARG A 176 -27.30 1.98 -25.66
CA ARG A 176 -26.76 0.62 -25.62
C ARG A 176 -26.58 0.09 -27.06
N PRO A 177 -25.35 -0.24 -27.50
CA PRO A 177 -25.13 -0.83 -28.82
C PRO A 177 -25.74 -2.24 -28.93
N GLU A 178 -25.96 -2.71 -30.15
CA GLU A 178 -26.41 -4.08 -30.39
C GLU A 178 -25.33 -5.10 -29.97
N GLU A 179 -24.06 -4.74 -30.16
CA GLU A 179 -22.86 -5.48 -29.77
C GLU A 179 -22.59 -5.39 -28.26
N ALA A 180 -23.59 -5.67 -27.44
CA ALA A 180 -23.53 -5.56 -25.99
C ALA A 180 -24.22 -6.71 -25.26
N ILE A 181 -23.46 -7.43 -24.44
CA ILE A 181 -23.97 -8.52 -23.59
C ILE A 181 -23.88 -8.19 -22.10
N ASN A 182 -24.87 -8.64 -21.33
CA ASN A 182 -24.80 -8.59 -19.88
C ASN A 182 -23.85 -9.68 -19.35
N LEU A 183 -23.05 -9.32 -18.35
CA LEU A 183 -22.14 -10.23 -17.67
C LEU A 183 -22.78 -10.73 -16.37
N ASP A 184 -23.71 -11.67 -16.46
CA ASP A 184 -24.47 -12.16 -15.29
C ASP A 184 -23.62 -12.83 -14.20
N TRP A 185 -22.40 -13.25 -14.57
CA TRP A 185 -21.42 -13.83 -13.66
C TRP A 185 -20.60 -12.78 -12.90
N MET A 186 -20.60 -11.52 -13.33
CA MET A 186 -19.83 -10.45 -12.72
C MET A 186 -20.64 -9.83 -11.58
N ILE A 187 -20.21 -10.04 -10.34
CA ILE A 187 -20.87 -9.44 -9.18
C ILE A 187 -20.72 -7.92 -9.26
N PRO A 188 -21.82 -7.16 -9.26
CA PRO A 188 -21.80 -5.73 -9.53
C PRO A 188 -21.14 -4.93 -8.40
N ALA A 189 -20.93 -3.64 -8.66
CA ALA A 189 -20.54 -2.72 -7.58
C ALA A 189 -21.71 -2.62 -6.57
N PRO A 190 -21.41 -2.52 -5.27
CA PRO A 190 -22.43 -2.21 -4.27
C PRO A 190 -23.29 -1.02 -4.71
N ALA A 191 -24.60 -1.21 -4.64
CA ALA A 191 -25.66 -0.31 -5.06
C ALA A 191 -25.70 0.07 -6.56
N GLN A 192 -25.04 -0.69 -7.44
CA GLN A 192 -25.14 -0.47 -8.88
C GLN A 192 -26.60 -0.55 -9.36
N GLY A 193 -27.00 0.39 -10.20
CA GLY A 193 -28.36 0.48 -10.74
C GLY A 193 -29.34 1.29 -9.87
N ALA A 194 -29.01 1.60 -8.63
CA ALA A 194 -29.85 2.45 -7.77
C ALA A 194 -29.56 3.95 -7.96
N ILE A 195 -30.60 4.78 -7.82
CA ILE A 195 -30.51 6.24 -7.73
C ILE A 195 -30.85 6.62 -6.30
N MET A 196 -30.02 7.45 -5.68
CA MET A 196 -30.25 7.95 -4.33
C MET A 196 -30.44 9.46 -4.35
N ILE A 197 -31.34 9.93 -3.50
CA ILE A 197 -31.58 11.33 -3.20
C ILE A 197 -30.97 11.62 -1.82
N THR A 198 -30.10 12.62 -1.73
CA THR A 198 -29.69 13.20 -0.43
C THR A 198 -30.48 14.47 -0.15
N ALA A 199 -30.65 14.77 1.14
CA ALA A 199 -31.20 16.03 1.64
C ALA A 199 -30.44 16.48 2.91
N LEU A 200 -30.69 17.71 3.34
CA LEU A 200 -30.25 18.18 4.66
C LEU A 200 -31.04 17.49 5.77
N ASP A 201 -30.36 17.12 6.85
CA ASP A 201 -30.96 16.45 8.01
C ASP A 201 -32.05 17.30 8.68
N GLU A 202 -31.90 18.63 8.67
CA GLU A 202 -32.83 19.57 9.28
C GLU A 202 -34.05 19.94 8.42
N ASP A 203 -34.11 19.53 7.14
CA ASP A 203 -35.18 19.93 6.21
C ASP A 203 -36.30 18.89 6.15
N ASP A 204 -37.18 18.88 7.15
CA ASP A 204 -38.28 17.91 7.27
C ASP A 204 -39.23 17.94 6.06
N PHE A 205 -39.51 19.12 5.49
CA PHE A 205 -40.37 19.25 4.30
C PHE A 205 -39.78 18.48 3.10
N VAL A 206 -38.49 18.65 2.85
CA VAL A 206 -37.82 17.97 1.73
C VAL A 206 -37.71 16.48 1.97
N LYS A 207 -37.41 16.06 3.20
CA LYS A 207 -37.35 14.64 3.57
C LYS A 207 -38.72 13.97 3.38
N GLU A 208 -39.81 14.60 3.81
CA GLU A 208 -41.18 14.09 3.62
C GLU A 208 -41.54 13.97 2.13
N ALA A 209 -41.24 15.00 1.32
CA ALA A 209 -41.44 14.97 -0.12
C ALA A 209 -40.66 13.83 -0.80
N CYS A 210 -39.42 13.58 -0.36
CA CYS A 210 -38.60 12.51 -0.91
C CYS A 210 -39.04 11.12 -0.44
N ALA A 211 -39.58 10.98 0.77
CA ALA A 211 -40.00 9.69 1.32
C ALA A 211 -41.04 8.98 0.44
N ALA A 212 -41.93 9.73 -0.23
CA ALA A 212 -42.89 9.20 -1.19
C ALA A 212 -42.25 8.51 -2.41
N LEU A 213 -41.00 8.84 -2.74
CA LEU A 213 -40.24 8.29 -3.85
C LEU A 213 -39.46 7.02 -3.48
N ASN A 214 -39.35 6.72 -2.19
CA ASN A 214 -38.51 5.66 -1.70
C ASN A 214 -39.06 4.28 -2.07
N HIS A 215 -38.20 3.43 -2.61
CA HIS A 215 -38.51 2.04 -2.89
C HIS A 215 -37.83 1.13 -1.86
N GLU A 216 -38.60 0.75 -0.84
CA GLU A 216 -38.14 0.05 0.36
C GLU A 216 -37.28 -1.19 0.05
N GLU A 217 -37.70 -2.06 -0.89
CA GLU A 217 -36.90 -3.24 -1.24
C GLU A 217 -35.51 -2.87 -1.79
N THR A 218 -35.41 -1.78 -2.55
CA THR A 218 -34.13 -1.32 -3.10
C THR A 218 -33.28 -0.69 -2.00
N GLU A 219 -33.88 0.09 -1.11
CA GLU A 219 -33.20 0.65 0.05
C GLU A 219 -32.62 -0.46 0.94
N ILE A 220 -33.40 -1.50 1.27
CA ILE A 220 -32.94 -2.65 2.05
C ILE A 220 -31.74 -3.32 1.38
N CYS A 221 -31.88 -3.69 0.09
CA CYS A 221 -30.82 -4.39 -0.63
C CYS A 221 -29.54 -3.56 -0.70
N THR A 222 -29.65 -2.29 -1.08
CA THR A 222 -28.48 -1.41 -1.21
C THR A 222 -27.85 -1.08 0.14
N THR A 223 -28.63 -1.02 1.22
CA THR A 223 -28.13 -0.85 2.59
C THR A 223 -27.28 -2.03 3.02
N VAL A 224 -27.73 -3.27 2.79
CA VAL A 224 -26.94 -4.48 3.09
C VAL A 224 -25.62 -4.47 2.31
N GLU A 225 -25.67 -4.19 1.00
CA GLU A 225 -24.48 -4.10 0.15
C GLU A 225 -23.48 -3.03 0.61
N ARG A 226 -23.98 -1.86 1.00
CA ARG A 226 -23.15 -0.73 1.44
C ARG A 226 -22.58 -0.93 2.85
N LYS A 227 -23.32 -1.57 3.77
CA LYS A 227 -22.80 -1.99 5.08
C LYS A 227 -21.67 -3.01 4.91
N PHE A 228 -21.84 -3.98 4.02
CA PHE A 228 -20.80 -4.95 3.69
C PHE A 228 -19.56 -4.26 3.13
N LEU A 229 -19.75 -3.32 2.17
CA LEU A 229 -18.65 -2.53 1.62
C LEU A 229 -17.93 -1.72 2.71
N ASN A 230 -18.68 -0.96 3.53
CA ASN A 230 -18.12 -0.14 4.59
C ASN A 230 -17.29 -0.95 5.59
N ARG A 231 -17.77 -2.14 5.96
CA ARG A 231 -17.09 -3.03 6.89
C ARG A 231 -15.76 -3.57 6.33
N LEU A 232 -15.69 -3.82 5.02
CA LEU A 232 -14.45 -4.21 4.35
C LEU A 232 -13.53 -3.01 4.06
N GLU A 233 -14.09 -1.82 3.86
CA GLU A 233 -13.35 -0.61 3.49
C GLU A 233 -12.55 0.01 4.65
N GLY A 234 -11.33 -0.48 4.87
CA GLY A 234 -10.31 0.14 5.73
C GLY A 234 -9.48 1.27 5.07
N GLY A 235 -10.01 1.94 4.04
CA GLY A 235 -9.39 3.10 3.39
C GLY A 235 -8.82 2.90 1.96
N CYS A 236 -9.71 2.70 0.98
CA CYS A 236 -9.53 2.77 -0.50
C CYS A 236 -9.32 1.45 -1.31
N THR A 237 -10.18 1.31 -2.34
CA THR A 237 -9.90 0.71 -3.68
C THR A 237 -9.64 -0.80 -3.78
N ALA A 238 -10.22 -1.61 -2.91
CA ALA A 238 -10.23 -3.06 -3.10
C ALA A 238 -11.22 -3.51 -4.20
N PRO A 239 -10.90 -4.55 -5.01
CA PRO A 239 -11.82 -5.18 -5.95
C PRO A 239 -12.97 -5.91 -5.22
N ILE A 240 -13.96 -5.16 -4.76
CA ILE A 240 -15.13 -5.67 -4.02
C ILE A 240 -16.37 -5.61 -4.90
N GLY A 241 -17.12 -6.71 -4.97
CA GLY A 241 -18.48 -6.74 -5.53
C GLY A 241 -19.50 -7.16 -4.47
N ALA A 242 -20.70 -6.61 -4.56
CA ALA A 242 -21.82 -7.02 -3.72
C ALA A 242 -23.15 -6.88 -4.46
N LEU A 243 -24.05 -7.85 -4.24
CA LEU A 243 -25.42 -7.82 -4.74
C LEU A 243 -26.36 -8.45 -3.73
N ALA A 244 -27.38 -7.70 -3.34
CA ALA A 244 -28.54 -8.14 -2.59
C ALA A 244 -29.80 -8.03 -3.44
N PHE A 245 -30.71 -8.98 -3.26
CA PHE A 245 -32.04 -8.96 -3.86
C PHE A 245 -33.04 -9.67 -2.95
N ILE A 246 -34.30 -9.25 -3.01
CA ILE A 246 -35.39 -9.88 -2.26
C ILE A 246 -36.14 -10.85 -3.18
N LYS A 247 -36.36 -12.08 -2.71
CA LYS A 247 -37.18 -13.08 -3.37
C LYS A 247 -37.81 -13.99 -2.32
N ASN A 248 -39.10 -14.31 -2.47
CA ASN A 248 -39.81 -15.23 -1.56
C ASN A 248 -39.68 -14.84 -0.07
N GLU A 249 -39.79 -13.54 0.26
CA GLU A 249 -39.61 -13.01 1.63
C GLU A 249 -38.22 -13.28 2.24
N GLU A 250 -37.20 -13.51 1.42
CA GLU A 250 -35.81 -13.63 1.83
C GLU A 250 -34.94 -12.57 1.15
N VAL A 251 -34.01 -11.98 1.91
CA VAL A 251 -32.94 -11.14 1.40
C VAL A 251 -31.77 -12.05 1.08
N HIS A 252 -31.50 -12.24 -0.21
CA HIS A 252 -30.34 -12.99 -0.70
C HIS A 252 -29.18 -12.02 -0.90
N PHE A 253 -27.98 -12.41 -0.48
CA PHE A 253 -26.76 -11.63 -0.61
C PHE A 253 -25.63 -12.44 -1.26
N LYS A 254 -24.88 -11.79 -2.16
CA LYS A 254 -23.65 -12.29 -2.77
C LYS A 254 -22.56 -11.23 -2.64
N GLY A 255 -21.42 -11.60 -2.08
CA GLY A 255 -20.24 -10.75 -1.93
C GLY A 255 -18.99 -11.40 -2.51
N VAL A 256 -18.08 -10.59 -3.03
CA VAL A 256 -16.77 -11.06 -3.51
C VAL A 256 -15.67 -10.03 -3.24
N LEU A 257 -14.49 -10.52 -2.87
CA LEU A 257 -13.24 -9.78 -2.78
C LEU A 257 -12.16 -10.50 -3.60
N LEU A 258 -11.42 -9.77 -4.43
CA LEU A 258 -10.34 -10.32 -5.26
C LEU A 258 -9.02 -9.54 -5.11
N SER A 259 -7.90 -10.18 -5.43
CA SER A 259 -6.65 -9.45 -5.73
C SER A 259 -6.81 -8.62 -7.01
N LYS A 260 -5.98 -7.58 -7.21
CA LYS A 260 -6.03 -6.70 -8.39
C LYS A 260 -5.87 -7.43 -9.73
N ASP A 261 -5.09 -8.52 -9.73
CA ASP A 261 -4.83 -9.39 -10.87
C ASP A 261 -5.88 -10.52 -11.02
N GLY A 262 -6.83 -10.64 -10.09
CA GLY A 262 -7.85 -11.69 -10.11
C GLY A 262 -7.35 -13.09 -9.72
N SER A 263 -6.08 -13.27 -9.35
CA SER A 263 -5.51 -14.58 -9.02
C SER A 263 -6.02 -15.16 -7.69
N LYS A 264 -6.38 -14.30 -6.72
CA LYS A 264 -7.01 -14.68 -5.45
C LYS A 264 -8.45 -14.18 -5.44
N LYS A 265 -9.38 -15.01 -4.98
CA LYS A 265 -10.81 -14.70 -4.88
C LYS A 265 -11.39 -15.30 -3.59
N ILE A 266 -12.14 -14.50 -2.86
CA ILE A 266 -12.94 -14.91 -1.71
C ILE A 266 -14.38 -14.49 -1.99
N ASN A 267 -15.31 -15.44 -1.97
CA ASN A 267 -16.73 -15.19 -2.17
C ASN A 267 -17.54 -15.60 -0.94
N VAL A 268 -18.70 -14.99 -0.78
CA VAL A 268 -19.68 -15.33 0.25
C VAL A 268 -21.08 -15.19 -0.33
N GLU A 269 -21.93 -16.17 -0.03
CA GLU A 269 -23.35 -16.11 -0.33
C GLU A 269 -24.11 -16.46 0.94
N ARG A 270 -25.16 -15.71 1.26
CA ARG A 270 -26.03 -15.95 2.41
C ARG A 270 -27.41 -15.39 2.13
N SER A 271 -28.43 -16.01 2.72
CA SER A 271 -29.82 -15.53 2.63
C SER A 271 -30.40 -15.51 4.02
N GLU A 272 -31.23 -14.51 4.31
CA GLU A 272 -31.94 -14.37 5.57
C GLU A 272 -33.38 -13.92 5.32
N LYS A 273 -34.29 -14.24 6.24
CA LYS A 273 -35.68 -13.77 6.14
C LYS A 273 -35.74 -12.24 6.14
N LEU A 274 -36.68 -11.68 5.37
CA LEU A 274 -37.00 -10.26 5.43
C LEU A 274 -37.37 -9.89 6.87
N GLY A 275 -36.83 -8.78 7.37
CA GLY A 275 -36.91 -8.38 8.79
C GLY A 275 -35.96 -9.11 9.76
N LYS A 276 -35.05 -9.98 9.30
CA LYS A 276 -33.96 -10.60 10.10
C LYS A 276 -32.59 -10.49 9.44
N HIS A 277 -32.42 -9.50 8.57
CA HIS A 277 -31.27 -9.36 7.69
C HIS A 277 -30.25 -8.34 8.23
N GLU A 278 -30.43 -7.81 9.45
CA GLU A 278 -29.58 -6.75 9.99
C GLU A 278 -28.11 -7.15 10.06
N ASP A 279 -27.84 -8.41 10.43
CA ASP A 279 -26.49 -8.97 10.59
C ASP A 279 -25.93 -9.58 9.30
N LEU A 280 -26.73 -9.65 8.23
CA LEU A 280 -26.34 -10.30 6.96
C LEU A 280 -25.05 -9.71 6.40
N ALA A 281 -24.96 -8.37 6.39
CA ALA A 281 -23.80 -7.64 5.88
C ALA A 281 -22.55 -7.87 6.75
N VAL A 282 -22.70 -7.80 8.08
CA VAL A 282 -21.59 -7.94 9.04
C VAL A 282 -21.01 -9.33 8.95
N PHE A 283 -21.86 -10.36 9.01
CA PHE A 283 -21.41 -11.74 8.89
C PHE A 283 -20.65 -11.99 7.58
N CYS A 284 -21.21 -11.52 6.45
CA CYS A 284 -20.58 -11.75 5.16
C CYS A 284 -19.22 -11.05 5.04
N ALA A 285 -19.10 -9.84 5.59
CA ALA A 285 -17.83 -9.11 5.60
C ALA A 285 -16.80 -9.79 6.51
N ASP A 286 -17.20 -10.15 7.73
CA ASP A 286 -16.31 -10.81 8.70
C ASP A 286 -15.86 -12.19 8.16
N TYR A 287 -16.74 -12.94 7.49
CA TYR A 287 -16.37 -14.18 6.79
C TYR A 287 -15.25 -13.96 5.77
N ILE A 288 -15.31 -12.89 4.97
CA ILE A 288 -14.25 -12.56 4.01
C ILE A 288 -12.96 -12.18 4.73
N ILE A 289 -13.05 -11.37 5.79
CA ILE A 289 -11.91 -10.92 6.59
C ILE A 289 -11.15 -12.12 7.18
N GLU A 290 -11.87 -13.05 7.81
CA GLU A 290 -11.33 -14.25 8.45
C GLU A 290 -10.69 -15.22 7.45
N ARG A 291 -11.21 -15.27 6.22
CA ARG A 291 -10.68 -16.10 5.10
C ARG A 291 -9.44 -15.49 4.44
N GLY A 292 -8.80 -14.50 5.06
CA GLY A 292 -7.60 -13.85 4.54
C GLY A 292 -7.87 -12.58 3.73
N GLY A 293 -9.13 -12.10 3.71
CA GLY A 293 -9.49 -10.85 3.06
C GLY A 293 -8.74 -9.65 3.61
N LYS A 294 -8.43 -9.64 4.93
CA LYS A 294 -7.60 -8.58 5.53
C LYS A 294 -6.23 -8.48 4.87
N ARG A 295 -5.53 -9.60 4.73
CA ARG A 295 -4.22 -9.65 4.07
C ARG A 295 -4.31 -9.19 2.60
N LEU A 296 -5.37 -9.62 1.90
CA LEU A 296 -5.60 -9.25 0.51
C LEU A 296 -5.81 -7.73 0.35
N MET A 297 -6.58 -7.12 1.27
CA MET A 297 -6.79 -5.68 1.32
C MET A 297 -5.52 -4.90 1.72
N ASP A 298 -4.73 -5.43 2.65
CA ASP A 298 -3.44 -4.85 3.03
C ASP A 298 -2.47 -4.86 1.83
N GLU A 299 -2.34 -5.99 1.11
CA GLU A 299 -1.55 -6.09 -0.14
C GLU A 299 -1.99 -5.02 -1.17
N ILE A 300 -3.29 -4.72 -1.25
CA ILE A 300 -3.85 -3.67 -2.11
C ILE A 300 -3.49 -2.25 -1.62
N LYS A 301 -3.57 -2.00 -0.31
CA LYS A 301 -3.24 -0.71 0.33
C LYS A 301 -1.77 -0.35 0.15
N TYR A 302 -0.87 -1.32 0.22
CA TYR A 302 0.57 -1.09 0.06
C TYR A 302 1.05 -1.11 -1.39
N SER A 303 0.36 -1.80 -2.31
CA SER A 303 0.77 -1.87 -3.73
C SER A 303 0.60 -0.57 -4.53
N ASN A 304 -0.21 0.38 -4.06
CA ASN A 304 -0.37 1.70 -4.71
C ASN A 304 0.52 2.79 -4.10
N LYS A 305 1.26 2.48 -3.03
CA LYS A 305 2.15 3.45 -2.42
C LYS A 305 3.53 3.26 -3.03
N VAL A 306 4.00 4.32 -3.67
CA VAL A 306 5.34 4.37 -4.24
C VAL A 306 6.35 4.24 -3.09
N THR A 307 7.37 3.40 -3.25
CA THR A 307 8.42 3.26 -2.23
C THR A 307 9.06 4.63 -2.00
N ASN A 308 9.03 5.11 -0.76
CA ASN A 308 9.61 6.41 -0.39
C ASN A 308 10.82 6.28 0.54
N VAL A 309 11.01 5.13 1.18
CA VAL A 309 12.18 4.87 2.04
C VAL A 309 12.90 3.60 1.62
N PHE A 310 14.23 3.64 1.58
CA PHE A 310 15.06 2.45 1.31
C PHE A 310 15.99 2.15 2.47
N SER A 311 16.04 0.89 2.91
CA SER A 311 16.99 0.42 3.91
C SER A 311 18.15 -0.32 3.25
N THR A 312 19.39 0.14 3.44
CA THR A 312 20.61 -0.51 2.91
C THR A 312 21.00 -1.80 3.64
N LYS A 313 20.11 -2.28 4.49
CA LYS A 313 20.17 -3.55 5.19
C LYS A 313 18.80 -4.21 5.10
N LYS A 314 18.79 -5.51 4.85
CA LYS A 314 17.56 -6.29 4.79
C LYS A 314 16.84 -6.31 6.15
N LEU A 315 15.58 -5.91 6.15
CA LEU A 315 14.74 -5.83 7.35
C LEU A 315 13.95 -7.13 7.55
N THR A 316 13.69 -7.48 8.81
CA THR A 316 12.78 -8.60 9.13
C THR A 316 11.32 -8.18 8.92
N GLN A 317 10.41 -9.16 8.81
CA GLN A 317 8.97 -8.87 8.71
C GLN A 317 8.44 -8.06 9.89
N ASP A 318 8.96 -8.30 11.10
CA ASP A 318 8.52 -7.56 12.29
C ASP A 318 9.05 -6.13 12.29
N GLN A 319 10.28 -5.90 11.81
CA GLN A 319 10.82 -4.55 11.61
C GLN A 319 10.04 -3.77 10.56
N GLN A 320 9.62 -4.43 9.47
CA GLN A 320 8.80 -3.79 8.43
C GLN A 320 7.43 -3.32 8.97
N LYS A 321 6.86 -4.01 9.96
CA LYS A 321 5.59 -3.61 10.59
C LYS A 321 5.71 -2.40 11.53
N LEU A 322 6.93 -2.00 11.90
CA LEU A 322 7.17 -0.85 12.79
C LEU A 322 7.05 0.50 12.08
N PHE A 323 7.03 0.52 10.74
CA PHE A 323 6.93 1.75 9.99
C PHE A 323 5.54 2.40 10.12
N HIS A 324 5.52 3.73 10.17
CA HIS A 324 4.31 4.54 10.13
C HIS A 324 3.56 4.29 8.81
N GLU A 325 2.23 4.44 8.79
CA GLU A 325 1.43 4.10 7.61
C GLU A 325 1.75 4.93 6.35
N LYS A 326 2.38 6.10 6.51
CA LYS A 326 2.85 6.97 5.41
C LYS A 326 4.20 6.52 4.82
N VAL A 327 4.90 5.58 5.47
CA VAL A 327 6.20 5.08 5.04
C VAL A 327 6.00 3.75 4.31
N VAL A 328 6.50 3.68 3.08
CA VAL A 328 6.58 2.45 2.31
C VAL A 328 8.03 2.16 2.04
N SER A 329 8.53 1.15 2.76
CA SER A 329 9.95 0.81 2.77
C SER A 329 10.26 -0.40 1.91
N LYS A 330 11.39 -0.33 1.19
CA LYS A 330 12.09 -1.49 0.65
C LYS A 330 13.41 -1.67 1.38
N SER A 331 13.95 -2.89 1.35
CA SER A 331 15.21 -3.19 2.03
C SER A 331 16.01 -4.23 1.28
N ASP A 332 17.31 -3.97 1.12
CA ASP A 332 18.26 -4.95 0.62
C ASP A 332 19.65 -4.69 1.19
N ASP A 333 20.52 -5.70 1.22
CA ASP A 333 21.87 -5.56 1.74
C ASP A 333 22.80 -4.94 0.69
N PHE A 334 23.30 -3.73 0.96
CA PHE A 334 24.17 -3.00 0.02
C PHE A 334 25.64 -3.36 0.16
N ILE A 335 25.99 -4.25 1.08
CA ILE A 335 27.33 -4.77 1.24
C ILE A 335 27.27 -6.28 1.35
N LYS A 336 28.25 -6.97 0.75
CA LYS A 336 28.48 -8.39 0.93
C LYS A 336 29.75 -8.60 1.73
N ILE A 337 29.67 -9.44 2.76
CA ILE A 337 30.83 -9.86 3.54
C ILE A 337 31.40 -11.12 2.91
N SER A 338 32.65 -11.05 2.46
CA SER A 338 33.41 -12.17 1.93
C SER A 338 34.43 -12.60 2.96
N LEU A 339 34.25 -13.74 3.61
CA LEU A 339 35.21 -14.25 4.58
C LEU A 339 36.47 -14.73 3.85
N ASN A 340 37.64 -14.30 4.31
CA ASN A 340 38.91 -14.72 3.74
C ASN A 340 39.32 -16.06 4.37
N ARG A 341 39.90 -16.95 3.57
CA ARG A 341 40.56 -18.14 4.10
C ARG A 341 41.87 -17.73 4.75
N ILE A 342 41.92 -17.80 6.08
CA ILE A 342 43.15 -17.53 6.84
C ILE A 342 44.14 -18.66 6.55
N ARG A 343 45.39 -18.31 6.20
CA ARG A 343 46.42 -19.30 5.84
C ARG A 343 46.78 -20.13 7.08
N PRO A 344 46.84 -21.48 7.00
CA PRO A 344 47.15 -22.31 8.17
C PRO A 344 48.47 -21.94 8.85
N GLN A 345 49.46 -21.47 8.08
CA GLN A 345 50.76 -21.01 8.58
C GLN A 345 50.68 -19.92 9.65
N ILE A 346 49.62 -19.08 9.62
CA ILE A 346 49.39 -18.01 10.59
C ILE A 346 48.92 -18.57 11.94
N LEU A 347 48.29 -19.75 11.94
CA LEU A 347 47.68 -20.41 13.10
C LEU A 347 48.45 -21.67 13.53
N LYS A 348 49.67 -21.90 13.01
CA LYS A 348 50.47 -23.11 13.30
C LYS A 348 51.02 -23.17 14.72
N SER A 349 51.06 -22.05 15.42
CA SER A 349 51.62 -21.91 16.76
C SER A 349 50.68 -21.08 17.62
N GLU A 350 50.72 -21.31 18.92
CA GLU A 350 50.00 -20.51 19.92
C GLU A 350 50.20 -19.01 19.67
N ILE A 351 49.10 -18.26 19.62
CA ILE A 351 49.13 -16.81 19.49
C ILE A 351 48.90 -16.19 20.87
N GLU A 352 49.91 -15.50 21.37
CA GLU A 352 49.90 -14.94 22.72
C GLU A 352 48.81 -13.87 22.91
N ASN A 353 48.74 -12.87 22.03
CA ASN A 353 47.73 -11.80 22.10
C ASN A 353 46.97 -11.67 20.79
N VAL A 354 45.65 -11.80 20.85
CA VAL A 354 44.75 -11.75 19.70
C VAL A 354 43.72 -10.64 19.84
N ILE A 355 43.54 -9.86 18.79
CA ILE A 355 42.52 -8.82 18.72
C ILE A 355 41.43 -9.19 17.71
N LEU A 356 40.17 -9.12 18.15
CA LEU A 356 38.98 -9.36 17.34
C LEU A 356 37.97 -8.20 17.49
N THR A 357 37.91 -7.32 16.51
CA THR A 357 37.05 -6.11 16.60
C THR A 357 35.66 -6.28 15.97
N SER A 358 35.41 -7.39 15.27
CA SER A 358 34.18 -7.61 14.53
C SER A 358 33.72 -9.07 14.63
N LYS A 359 32.39 -9.27 14.64
CA LYS A 359 31.77 -10.60 14.54
C LYS A 359 32.25 -11.36 13.31
N ASN A 360 32.44 -10.68 12.18
CA ASN A 360 32.83 -11.31 10.92
C ASN A 360 34.27 -11.86 10.98
N ALA A 361 35.16 -11.21 11.72
CA ALA A 361 36.52 -11.73 11.95
C ALA A 361 36.48 -13.03 12.77
N VAL A 362 35.60 -13.10 13.78
CA VAL A 362 35.35 -14.33 14.55
C VAL A 362 34.78 -15.42 13.64
N GLU A 363 33.81 -15.08 12.78
CA GLU A 363 33.20 -16.02 11.84
C GLU A 363 34.20 -16.56 10.82
N ALA A 364 35.09 -15.71 10.27
CA ALA A 364 36.13 -16.15 9.34
C ALA A 364 37.06 -17.21 9.94
N LEU A 365 37.40 -17.06 11.23
CA LEU A 365 38.22 -18.02 11.98
C LEU A 365 37.49 -19.35 12.17
N ILE A 366 36.31 -19.32 12.80
CA ILE A 366 35.58 -20.54 13.18
C ILE A 366 34.94 -21.28 12.00
N THR A 367 34.88 -20.66 10.82
CA THR A 367 34.39 -21.32 9.60
C THR A 367 35.36 -22.41 9.14
N ASN A 368 36.67 -22.22 9.38
CA ASN A 368 37.71 -23.11 8.85
C ASN A 368 38.58 -23.75 9.93
N TYR A 369 38.46 -23.33 11.20
CA TYR A 369 39.30 -23.79 12.31
C TYR A 369 38.46 -24.04 13.56
N SER A 370 38.80 -25.10 14.31
CA SER A 370 38.21 -25.39 15.61
C SER A 370 38.82 -24.52 16.72
N ALA A 371 38.18 -24.47 17.89
CA ALA A 371 38.71 -23.73 19.03
C ALA A 371 40.10 -24.26 19.46
N GLU A 372 40.29 -25.58 19.38
CA GLU A 372 41.55 -26.25 19.71
C GLU A 372 42.67 -25.91 18.72
N GLU A 373 42.34 -25.70 17.44
CA GLU A 373 43.30 -25.32 16.40
C GLU A 373 43.74 -23.86 16.48
N LEU A 374 42.89 -22.98 17.03
CA LEU A 374 43.20 -21.54 17.11
C LEU A 374 44.29 -21.23 18.15
N GLN A 375 44.36 -21.98 19.26
CA GLN A 375 45.39 -21.84 20.30
C GLN A 375 45.65 -20.38 20.73
N PHE A 376 44.58 -19.63 21.02
CA PHE A 376 44.69 -18.24 21.47
C PHE A 376 44.81 -18.16 22.99
N LYS A 377 45.86 -17.50 23.49
CA LYS A 377 46.10 -17.36 24.93
C LYS A 377 45.34 -16.16 25.53
N ASN A 378 45.60 -14.96 25.02
CA ASN A 378 44.93 -13.72 25.47
C ASN A 378 44.05 -13.15 24.35
N ILE A 379 42.72 -13.22 24.49
CA ILE A 379 41.78 -12.66 23.51
C ILE A 379 41.24 -11.30 23.97
N TYR A 380 41.38 -10.30 23.10
CA TYR A 380 40.91 -8.94 23.28
C TYR A 380 39.88 -8.61 22.20
N CYS A 381 38.76 -7.97 22.56
CA CYS A 381 37.72 -7.69 21.57
C CYS A 381 37.01 -6.35 21.75
N VAL A 382 36.33 -5.90 20.69
CA VAL A 382 35.44 -4.73 20.74
C VAL A 382 33.99 -5.17 20.72
N GLY A 383 33.23 -4.66 21.69
CA GLY A 383 31.77 -4.80 21.74
C GLY A 383 31.27 -6.11 22.36
N ARG A 384 30.12 -6.00 23.04
CA ARG A 384 29.49 -7.11 23.77
C ARG A 384 29.09 -8.28 22.87
N ARG A 385 28.67 -8.01 21.63
CA ARG A 385 28.24 -9.04 20.66
C ARG A 385 29.41 -9.91 20.23
N THR A 386 30.54 -9.29 19.92
CA THR A 386 31.79 -9.98 19.55
C THR A 386 32.28 -10.82 20.73
N LYS A 387 32.33 -10.23 21.94
CA LYS A 387 32.68 -10.95 23.18
C LYS A 387 31.87 -12.23 23.35
N ARG A 388 30.53 -12.13 23.32
CA ARG A 388 29.64 -13.30 23.48
C ARG A 388 29.87 -14.38 22.43
N LEU A 389 30.18 -14.00 21.19
CA LEU A 389 30.46 -14.99 20.14
C LEU A 389 31.79 -15.70 20.39
N ILE A 390 32.83 -14.96 20.76
CA ILE A 390 34.16 -15.50 21.09
C ILE A 390 34.06 -16.46 22.27
N GLU A 391 33.46 -16.04 23.38
CA GLU A 391 33.34 -16.87 24.61
C GLU A 391 32.57 -18.18 24.36
N ARG A 392 31.64 -18.16 23.40
CA ARG A 392 30.85 -19.34 23.04
C ARG A 392 31.55 -20.28 22.06
N LYS A 393 32.45 -19.77 21.21
CA LYS A 393 32.95 -20.51 20.03
C LYS A 393 34.46 -20.70 19.99
N ILE A 394 35.22 -19.88 20.71
CA ILE A 394 36.69 -19.88 20.70
C ILE A 394 37.21 -20.09 22.12
N GLY A 395 36.90 -19.19 23.05
CA GLY A 395 37.48 -19.24 24.40
C GLY A 395 37.27 -17.96 25.22
N PRO A 396 37.79 -17.92 26.45
CA PRO A 396 37.60 -16.78 27.35
C PRO A 396 38.21 -15.49 26.81
N VAL A 397 37.51 -14.37 26.98
CA VAL A 397 37.99 -13.04 26.58
C VAL A 397 38.66 -12.35 27.78
N LYS A 398 39.95 -12.02 27.65
CA LYS A 398 40.75 -11.35 28.70
C LYS A 398 40.25 -9.93 28.96
N HIS A 399 39.98 -9.16 27.90
CA HIS A 399 39.38 -7.83 28.03
C HIS A 399 38.51 -7.47 26.83
N SER A 400 37.45 -6.70 27.08
CA SER A 400 36.59 -6.17 26.03
C SER A 400 36.34 -4.68 26.23
N ALA A 401 36.50 -3.89 25.18
CA ALA A 401 36.24 -2.45 25.21
C ALA A 401 35.02 -2.05 24.37
N LYS A 402 34.53 -0.83 24.59
CA LYS A 402 33.36 -0.27 23.89
C LYS A 402 33.65 0.13 22.44
N ASN A 403 34.89 0.47 22.12
CA ASN A 403 35.34 0.86 20.78
C ASN A 403 36.85 0.58 20.62
N ALA A 404 37.35 0.70 19.39
CA ALA A 404 38.75 0.43 19.06
C ALA A 404 39.73 1.33 19.84
N LYS A 405 39.43 2.63 19.99
CA LYS A 405 40.26 3.58 20.74
C LYS A 405 40.41 3.21 22.22
N ALA A 406 39.31 2.83 22.88
CA ALA A 406 39.34 2.39 24.26
C ALA A 406 40.09 1.06 24.43
N LEU A 407 39.99 0.17 23.44
CA LEU A 407 40.77 -1.07 23.44
C LEU A 407 42.27 -0.77 23.30
N ALA A 408 42.64 0.14 22.40
CA ALA A 408 44.03 0.55 22.19
C ALA A 408 44.63 1.11 23.49
N ALA A 409 43.94 2.05 24.13
CA ALA A 409 44.39 2.66 25.39
C ALA A 409 44.62 1.60 26.49
N TYR A 410 43.69 0.65 26.63
CA TYR A 410 43.86 -0.45 27.59
C TYR A 410 45.08 -1.32 27.26
N LEU A 411 45.27 -1.67 25.99
CA LEU A 411 46.37 -2.53 25.58
C LEU A 411 47.73 -1.86 25.77
N VAL A 412 47.84 -0.54 25.56
CA VAL A 412 49.09 0.20 25.83
C VAL A 412 49.51 0.08 27.29
N GLU A 413 48.57 0.03 28.22
CA GLU A 413 48.84 0.04 29.65
C GLU A 413 48.98 -1.38 30.26
N TYR A 414 48.24 -2.36 29.74
CA TYR A 414 48.03 -3.65 30.40
C TYR A 414 48.39 -4.88 29.55
N ILE A 415 48.87 -4.73 28.32
CA ILE A 415 49.23 -5.90 27.51
C ILE A 415 50.47 -6.60 28.06
N GLU A 416 50.45 -7.93 28.04
CA GLU A 416 51.63 -8.75 28.28
C GLU A 416 52.36 -8.99 26.94
N GLY A 417 53.63 -8.64 26.86
CA GLY A 417 54.44 -8.81 25.64
C GLY A 417 54.40 -7.59 24.71
N THR A 418 55.09 -7.71 23.57
CA THR A 418 55.33 -6.58 22.64
C THR A 418 54.69 -6.77 21.27
N ALA A 419 53.82 -7.77 21.11
CA ALA A 419 53.18 -8.06 19.83
C ALA A 419 51.73 -8.54 19.98
N VAL A 420 50.91 -8.20 18.97
CA VAL A 420 49.52 -8.64 18.81
C VAL A 420 49.28 -9.16 17.41
N THR A 421 48.39 -10.13 17.27
CA THR A 421 47.80 -10.51 15.98
C THR A 421 46.39 -9.95 15.89
N TYR A 422 46.16 -9.07 14.91
CA TYR A 422 44.88 -8.39 14.72
C TYR A 422 44.14 -8.94 13.51
N PHE A 423 43.03 -9.64 13.74
CA PHE A 423 42.15 -10.13 12.67
C PHE A 423 41.12 -9.06 12.31
N CYS A 424 41.26 -8.45 11.13
CA CYS A 424 40.53 -7.25 10.73
C CYS A 424 39.86 -7.38 9.35
N SER A 425 39.07 -6.37 8.98
CA SER A 425 38.63 -6.17 7.60
C SER A 425 39.68 -5.48 6.74
N ASP A 426 39.47 -5.57 5.43
CA ASP A 426 40.05 -4.70 4.41
C ASP A 426 39.75 -3.21 4.66
N ILE A 427 38.52 -2.89 5.07
CA ILE A 427 38.07 -1.53 5.40
C ILE A 427 37.99 -1.40 6.93
N ARG A 428 38.87 -0.60 7.54
CA ARG A 428 38.91 -0.41 9.00
C ARG A 428 39.33 1.02 9.39
N LEU A 429 39.14 1.37 10.65
CA LEU A 429 39.69 2.58 11.25
C LEU A 429 41.10 2.27 11.78
N ASP A 430 42.08 3.09 11.41
CA ASP A 430 43.49 2.86 11.74
C ASP A 430 43.88 3.27 13.16
N ASP A 431 42.97 3.88 13.94
CA ASP A 431 43.25 4.34 15.31
C ASP A 431 43.89 3.25 16.19
N LEU A 432 43.42 2.00 16.09
CA LEU A 432 43.93 0.89 16.89
C LEU A 432 45.35 0.46 16.48
N PRO A 433 45.62 0.04 15.22
CA PRO A 433 46.98 -0.33 14.82
C PRO A 433 47.98 0.82 14.95
N THR A 434 47.57 2.07 14.67
CA THR A 434 48.41 3.26 14.82
C THR A 434 48.79 3.49 16.28
N THR A 435 47.81 3.54 17.20
CA THR A 435 48.08 3.78 18.63
C THR A 435 49.00 2.70 19.23
N LEU A 436 48.80 1.43 18.86
CA LEU A 436 49.63 0.34 19.35
C LEU A 436 51.07 0.45 18.82
N SER A 437 51.22 0.75 17.53
CA SER A 437 52.54 0.89 16.90
C SER A 437 53.32 2.09 17.45
N GLU A 438 52.65 3.23 17.71
CA GLU A 438 53.25 4.40 18.36
C GLU A 438 53.77 4.13 19.78
N ASN A 439 53.20 3.12 20.45
CA ASN A 439 53.62 2.69 21.78
C ASN A 439 54.51 1.43 21.76
N ASN A 440 55.20 1.18 20.64
CA ASN A 440 56.15 0.07 20.45
C ASN A 440 55.53 -1.34 20.57
N ILE A 441 54.23 -1.49 20.33
CA ILE A 441 53.57 -2.79 20.25
C ILE A 441 53.45 -3.18 18.77
N LYS A 442 54.11 -4.26 18.37
CA LYS A 442 54.07 -4.78 17.00
C LYS A 442 52.68 -5.33 16.66
N VAL A 443 52.06 -4.83 15.61
CA VAL A 443 50.75 -5.30 15.14
C VAL A 443 50.92 -6.18 13.89
N ASN A 444 50.65 -7.47 14.02
CA ASN A 444 50.58 -8.41 12.91
C ASN A 444 49.13 -8.47 12.40
N GLU A 445 48.84 -7.75 11.32
CA GLU A 445 47.49 -7.70 10.77
C GLU A 445 47.19 -8.90 9.88
N VAL A 446 46.00 -9.47 10.06
CA VAL A 446 45.49 -10.57 9.25
C VAL A 446 44.11 -10.18 8.75
N GLU A 447 44.00 -9.98 7.44
CA GLU A 447 42.73 -9.65 6.81
C GLU A 447 41.81 -10.88 6.80
N ALA A 448 40.88 -10.91 7.75
CA ALA A 448 39.98 -12.03 8.00
C ALA A 448 38.75 -12.00 7.09
N TYR A 449 38.33 -10.82 6.61
CA TYR A 449 37.20 -10.69 5.69
C TYR A 449 37.30 -9.40 4.87
N GLN A 450 36.59 -9.40 3.75
CA GLN A 450 36.44 -8.24 2.87
C GLN A 450 34.99 -7.75 2.83
N THR A 451 34.82 -6.43 2.76
CA THR A 451 33.51 -5.82 2.55
C THR A 451 33.38 -5.37 1.11
N LYS A 452 32.59 -6.12 0.33
CA LYS A 452 32.32 -5.80 -1.08
C LYS A 452 31.09 -4.92 -1.18
N TYR A 453 31.19 -3.82 -1.90
CA TYR A 453 30.04 -3.00 -2.25
C TYR A 453 29.16 -3.76 -3.26
N ASP A 454 27.87 -3.84 -2.96
CA ASP A 454 26.86 -4.54 -3.76
C ASP A 454 25.63 -3.64 -4.01
N GLY A 455 25.84 -2.33 -3.92
CA GLY A 455 24.79 -1.34 -4.11
C GLY A 455 24.30 -1.30 -5.54
N HIS A 456 22.98 -1.32 -5.72
CA HIS A 456 22.31 -1.18 -7.01
C HIS A 456 21.49 0.12 -7.04
N LYS A 457 21.03 0.50 -8.23
CA LYS A 457 20.16 1.66 -8.40
C LYS A 457 18.80 1.39 -7.77
N VAL A 458 18.35 2.26 -6.87
CA VAL A 458 17.01 2.24 -6.27
C VAL A 458 16.04 3.10 -7.08
N GLU A 459 14.74 2.96 -6.81
CA GLU A 459 13.67 3.73 -7.47
C GLU A 459 13.89 5.24 -7.27
N ASP A 460 13.66 6.06 -8.31
CA ASP A 460 13.83 7.51 -8.23
C ASP A 460 12.81 8.18 -7.28
N SER A 461 11.80 7.43 -6.83
CA SER A 461 10.80 7.85 -5.85
C SER A 461 11.27 7.80 -4.39
N ILE A 462 12.46 7.25 -4.13
CA ILE A 462 13.02 7.19 -2.78
C ILE A 462 13.36 8.62 -2.33
N GLU A 463 12.76 9.02 -1.22
CA GLU A 463 13.00 10.30 -0.55
C GLU A 463 13.98 10.15 0.62
N GLY A 464 14.05 8.96 1.23
CA GLY A 464 14.87 8.67 2.40
C GLY A 464 15.64 7.36 2.29
N ALA A 465 16.89 7.35 2.75
CA ALA A 465 17.73 6.16 2.81
C ALA A 465 18.22 5.90 4.24
N MET A 466 18.08 4.66 4.73
CA MET A 466 18.54 4.24 6.05
C MET A 466 19.90 3.55 5.94
N PHE A 467 20.88 4.07 6.68
CA PHE A 467 22.28 3.63 6.64
C PHE A 467 22.75 3.05 7.97
N TYR A 468 23.44 1.91 7.91
CA TYR A 468 23.83 1.14 9.09
C TYR A 468 25.35 1.06 9.30
N SER A 469 26.14 1.55 8.35
CA SER A 469 27.59 1.69 8.44
C SER A 469 28.12 2.67 7.39
N PRO A 470 29.33 3.24 7.56
CA PRO A 470 29.99 4.04 6.52
C PRO A 470 30.04 3.32 5.16
N SER A 471 30.36 2.03 5.13
CA SER A 471 30.44 1.25 3.90
C SER A 471 29.09 1.16 3.17
N THR A 472 27.97 1.12 3.90
CA THR A 472 26.63 1.14 3.25
C THR A 472 26.30 2.50 2.61
N VAL A 473 26.79 3.59 3.20
CA VAL A 473 26.66 4.95 2.63
C VAL A 473 27.41 5.03 1.31
N GLU A 474 28.68 4.63 1.30
CA GLU A 474 29.53 4.65 0.10
C GLU A 474 28.98 3.72 -0.98
N SER A 475 28.53 2.52 -0.61
CA SER A 475 27.91 1.58 -1.56
C SER A 475 26.69 2.18 -2.26
N PHE A 476 25.84 2.85 -1.49
CA PHE A 476 24.63 3.49 -2.02
C PHE A 476 25.00 4.67 -2.93
N ALA A 477 25.91 5.54 -2.49
CA ALA A 477 26.33 6.74 -3.23
C ALA A 477 26.99 6.42 -4.59
N ARG A 478 27.59 5.23 -4.76
CA ARG A 478 28.16 4.79 -6.05
C ARG A 478 27.11 4.56 -7.14
N SER A 479 25.89 4.18 -6.75
CA SER A 479 24.85 3.72 -7.68
C SER A 479 23.60 4.62 -7.68
N ASN A 480 23.53 5.62 -6.79
CA ASN A 480 22.33 6.40 -6.52
C ASN A 480 22.63 7.90 -6.33
N LYS A 481 21.61 8.74 -6.53
CA LYS A 481 21.72 10.22 -6.43
C LYS A 481 21.78 10.69 -4.97
N SER A 482 22.28 11.92 -4.78
CA SER A 482 22.57 12.56 -3.50
C SER A 482 21.38 13.28 -2.81
N ASP A 483 20.20 13.35 -3.45
CA ASP A 483 19.09 14.18 -2.96
C ASP A 483 18.15 13.49 -1.96
N VAL A 484 18.54 12.32 -1.44
CA VAL A 484 17.78 11.60 -0.40
C VAL A 484 18.17 12.05 1.01
N ILE A 485 17.22 11.95 1.95
CA ILE A 485 17.47 12.15 3.38
C ILE A 485 18.19 10.92 3.94
N ALA A 486 19.36 11.12 4.55
CA ALA A 486 20.18 10.04 5.10
C ALA A 486 19.88 9.80 6.59
N PHE A 487 19.15 8.73 6.89
CA PHE A 487 18.86 8.27 8.25
C PHE A 487 19.95 7.31 8.74
N CYS A 488 20.83 7.80 9.61
CA CYS A 488 22.02 7.08 10.03
C CYS A 488 21.86 6.44 11.42
N ILE A 489 22.30 5.20 11.56
CA ILE A 489 22.29 4.47 12.85
C ILE A 489 23.16 5.12 13.95
N GLY A 490 24.12 5.97 13.58
CA GLY A 490 25.00 6.63 14.54
C GLY A 490 26.00 7.58 13.90
N GLU A 491 26.79 8.24 14.75
CA GLU A 491 27.69 9.34 14.38
C GLU A 491 28.73 8.97 13.30
N THR A 492 29.35 7.80 13.39
CA THR A 492 30.35 7.38 12.40
C THR A 492 29.74 7.24 11.01
N THR A 493 28.55 6.66 10.93
CA THR A 493 27.80 6.54 9.67
C THR A 493 27.34 7.91 9.17
N ALA A 494 26.89 8.79 10.07
CA ALA A 494 26.48 10.15 9.73
C ALA A 494 27.63 11.01 9.20
N LYS A 495 28.83 10.86 9.77
CA LYS A 495 30.03 11.55 9.29
C LYS A 495 30.36 11.19 7.83
N GLU A 496 30.17 9.93 7.45
CA GLU A 496 30.32 9.50 6.06
C GLU A 496 29.18 10.03 5.19
N ALA A 497 27.93 9.91 5.65
CA ALA A 497 26.75 10.39 4.92
C ALA A 497 26.82 11.89 4.59
N LYS A 498 27.35 12.72 5.49
CA LYS A 498 27.53 14.17 5.27
C LYS A 498 28.45 14.53 4.10
N LYS A 499 29.25 13.58 3.59
CA LYS A 499 30.06 13.80 2.38
C LYS A 499 29.24 13.68 1.09
N HIS A 500 28.13 12.95 1.14
CA HIS A 500 27.34 12.56 -0.04
C HIS A 500 25.92 13.14 -0.04
N PHE A 501 25.36 13.45 1.14
CA PHE A 501 23.96 13.86 1.32
C PHE A 501 23.83 15.18 2.09
N LYS A 502 22.82 15.99 1.73
CA LYS A 502 22.57 17.30 2.34
C LYS A 502 21.83 17.21 3.68
N ASP A 503 20.79 16.38 3.76
CA ASP A 503 20.01 16.14 5.00
C ASP A 503 20.47 14.82 5.62
N VAL A 504 21.12 14.89 6.77
CA VAL A 504 21.64 13.74 7.51
C VAL A 504 21.09 13.76 8.93
N ARG A 505 20.39 12.69 9.30
CA ARG A 505 19.76 12.53 10.61
C ARG A 505 20.33 11.33 11.32
N ILE A 506 20.40 11.40 12.65
CA ILE A 506 21.09 10.41 13.48
C ILE A 506 20.10 9.80 14.46
N ALA A 507 20.05 8.48 14.53
CA ALA A 507 19.22 7.76 15.50
C ALA A 507 19.75 7.99 16.92
N LYS A 508 18.83 8.05 17.89
CA LYS A 508 19.19 8.25 19.32
C LYS A 508 20.00 7.08 19.88
N VAL A 509 19.69 5.88 19.41
CA VAL A 509 20.34 4.63 19.83
C VAL A 509 20.80 3.89 18.58
N PRO A 510 21.99 3.24 18.58
CA PRO A 510 22.50 2.53 17.41
C PRO A 510 21.84 1.15 17.22
N THR A 511 20.52 1.14 17.03
CA THR A 511 19.69 -0.03 16.72
C THR A 511 18.89 0.19 15.45
N VAL A 512 18.45 -0.90 14.81
CA VAL A 512 17.62 -0.82 13.59
C VAL A 512 16.29 -0.14 13.92
N GLU A 513 15.72 -0.51 15.06
CA GLU A 513 14.44 0.00 15.57
C GLU A 513 14.51 1.52 15.80
N SER A 514 15.61 2.05 16.34
CA SER A 514 15.76 3.50 16.54
C SER A 514 15.92 4.28 15.23
N VAL A 515 16.49 3.66 14.19
CA VAL A 515 16.51 4.25 12.84
C VAL A 515 15.11 4.26 12.24
N ILE A 516 14.31 3.19 12.45
CA ILE A 516 12.90 3.14 12.01
C ILE A 516 12.09 4.23 12.74
N GLU A 517 12.27 4.39 14.05
CA GLU A 517 11.64 5.47 14.82
C GLU A 517 12.01 6.85 14.28
N LEU A 518 13.28 7.05 13.93
CA LEU A 518 13.76 8.31 13.33
C LEU A 518 13.10 8.59 11.97
N VAL A 519 12.95 7.55 11.14
CA VAL A 519 12.20 7.65 9.88
C VAL A 519 10.75 8.00 10.17
N ASN A 520 10.07 7.26 11.06
CA ASN A 520 8.68 7.50 11.41
C ASN A 520 8.45 8.95 11.87
N ALA A 521 9.32 9.47 12.73
CA ALA A 521 9.23 10.85 13.23
C ALA A 521 9.33 11.90 12.11
N HIS A 522 9.90 11.58 10.95
CA HIS A 522 9.92 12.49 9.81
C HIS A 522 8.58 12.52 9.04
N TYR A 523 7.90 11.38 8.95
CA TYR A 523 6.70 11.22 8.12
C TYR A 523 5.39 11.43 8.89
N VAL A 524 5.44 11.60 10.21
CA VAL A 524 4.27 11.87 11.07
C VAL A 524 3.72 13.27 10.79
#